data_AF-A0A484WCR9-F1
#
_entry.id   AF-A0A484WCR9-F1
#
_cell.length_a   1.000
_cell.length_b   1.000
_cell.length_c   1.000
_cell.angle_alpha   90.00
_cell.angle_beta   90.00
_cell.angle_gamma   90.00
#
_symmetry.space_group_name_H-M   'P 1'
#
loop_
_entity.id
_entity.type
_entity.pdbx_description
1 polymer ?
#
loop_
_entity_poly.entity_id
_entity_poly.type
_entity_poly.pdbx_seq_one_letter_code
_entity_poly.pdbx_strand_id
1 'polypeptide(L)'
;MQVALATQNTALAAIVEKMWTQRVHNPYWKKLHDHIDSRTVDNWCDDHDQILKALIRKDPHAAKLAMWQHLENTKQMLFNETSDDFEFNADRYLFADNPVVHLDTASSLAK
;
A
#
# COMPACT_ATOMS: atom_id res chain seq x y z
N MET A 1 -12.68 2.13 0.10
CA MET A 1 -13.96 1.56 0.57
C MET A 1 -14.59 0.56 -0.39
N GLN A 2 -14.74 0.86 -1.69
CA GLN A 2 -15.55 0.05 -2.61
C GLN A 2 -15.15 -1.43 -2.71
N VAL A 3 -13.85 -1.74 -2.79
CA VAL A 3 -13.36 -3.14 -2.87
C VAL A 3 -13.77 -3.95 -1.63
N ALA A 4 -13.70 -3.37 -0.44
CA ALA A 4 -14.07 -4.06 0.80
C ALA A 4 -15.58 -4.35 0.84
N LEU A 5 -16.42 -3.38 0.44
CA LEU A 5 -17.88 -3.56 0.36
C LEU A 5 -18.26 -4.62 -0.69
N ALA A 6 -17.54 -4.68 -1.81
CA ALA A 6 -17.76 -5.66 -2.86
C ALA A 6 -17.55 -7.12 -2.40
N THR A 7 -16.80 -7.34 -1.32
CA THR A 7 -16.63 -8.68 -0.73
C THR A 7 -17.89 -9.21 -0.03
N GLN A 8 -18.89 -8.34 0.22
CA GLN A 8 -20.06 -8.61 1.07
C GLN A 8 -19.73 -9.13 2.48
N ASN A 9 -18.50 -8.93 2.94
CA ASN A 9 -18.08 -9.24 4.30
C ASN A 9 -18.13 -7.96 5.15
N THR A 10 -19.18 -7.86 5.98
CA THR A 10 -19.43 -6.67 6.81
C THR A 10 -18.32 -6.45 7.85
N ALA A 11 -17.72 -7.51 8.39
CA ALA A 11 -16.60 -7.40 9.30
C ALA A 11 -15.37 -6.80 8.61
N LEU A 12 -15.03 -7.26 7.40
CA LEU A 12 -13.93 -6.71 6.62
C LEU A 12 -14.18 -5.24 6.24
N ALA A 13 -15.40 -4.91 5.82
CA ALA A 13 -15.78 -3.55 5.50
C ALA A 13 -15.63 -2.60 6.70
N ALA A 14 -16.09 -3.03 7.88
CA ALA A 14 -15.97 -2.25 9.12
C ALA A 14 -14.50 -2.04 9.54
N ILE A 15 -13.65 -3.05 9.38
CA ILE A 15 -12.21 -2.91 9.66
C ILE A 15 -11.58 -1.85 8.73
N VAL A 16 -11.84 -1.94 7.43
CA VAL A 16 -11.30 -0.99 6.43
C VAL A 16 -11.82 0.42 6.68
N GLU A 17 -13.10 0.57 7.03
CA GLU A 17 -13.69 1.86 7.39
C GLU A 17 -12.99 2.49 8.60
N LYS A 18 -12.76 1.69 9.64
CA LYS A 18 -12.07 2.16 10.85
C LYS A 18 -10.64 2.58 10.56
N MET A 19 -9.89 1.79 9.78
CA MET A 19 -8.53 2.15 9.35
C MET A 19 -8.53 3.45 8.53
N TRP A 20 -9.49 3.61 7.61
CA TRP A 20 -9.62 4.82 6.81
C TRP A 20 -9.91 6.05 7.66
N THR A 21 -10.83 5.90 8.62
CA THR A 21 -11.18 6.95 9.59
C THR A 21 -9.95 7.38 10.39
N GLN A 22 -9.18 6.42 10.90
CA GLN A 22 -7.94 6.72 11.64
C GLN A 22 -6.92 7.46 10.77
N ARG A 23 -6.72 7.04 9.52
CA ARG A 23 -5.82 7.72 8.56
C ARG A 23 -6.25 9.16 8.31
N VAL A 24 -7.52 9.40 8.01
CA VAL A 24 -8.05 10.76 7.70
C VAL A 24 -7.92 11.71 8.90
N HIS A 25 -8.06 11.19 10.13
CA HIS A 25 -7.97 12.01 11.34
C HIS A 25 -6.54 12.12 11.91
N ASN A 26 -5.58 11.36 11.40
CA ASN A 26 -4.20 11.40 11.89
C ASN A 26 -3.54 12.74 11.51
N PRO A 27 -3.12 13.57 12.49
CA PRO A 27 -2.47 14.86 12.21
C PRO A 27 -1.15 14.71 11.45
N TYR A 28 -0.39 13.62 11.68
CA TYR A 28 0.83 13.35 10.90
C TYR A 28 0.51 13.03 9.45
N TRP A 29 -0.58 12.30 9.19
CA TRP A 29 -1.02 12.00 7.82
C TRP A 29 -1.44 13.27 7.07
N LYS A 30 -2.18 14.16 7.74
CA LYS A 30 -2.54 15.48 7.18
C LYS A 30 -1.31 16.30 6.86
N LYS A 31 -0.39 16.41 7.83
CA LYS A 31 0.85 17.17 7.65
C LYS A 31 1.67 16.62 6.49
N LEU A 32 1.83 15.30 6.39
CA LEU A 32 2.50 14.64 5.27
C LEU A 32 1.87 15.01 3.91
N HIS A 33 0.54 15.07 3.84
CA HIS A 33 -0.17 15.41 2.59
C HIS A 33 0.02 16.85 2.14
N ASP A 34 0.38 17.77 3.04
CA ASP A 34 0.67 19.16 2.66
C ASP A 34 1.91 19.25 1.75
N HIS A 35 2.79 18.24 1.78
CA HIS A 35 4.08 18.24 1.08
C HIS A 35 4.08 17.37 -0.19
N ILE A 36 3.06 16.53 -0.41
CA ILE A 36 2.97 15.66 -1.59
C ILE A 36 2.37 16.45 -2.76
N ASP A 37 3.09 16.57 -3.87
CA ASP A 37 2.56 17.21 -5.08
C ASP A 37 1.41 16.37 -5.67
N SER A 38 0.32 17.05 -6.04
CA SER A 38 -0.78 16.50 -6.81
C SER A 38 -0.35 15.70 -8.06
N ARG A 39 0.76 16.07 -8.70
CA ARG A 39 1.28 15.36 -9.89
C ARG A 39 1.82 13.97 -9.57
N THR A 40 2.24 13.70 -8.33
CA THR A 40 2.72 12.39 -7.92
C THR A 40 1.59 11.37 -7.78
N VAL A 41 0.33 11.83 -7.72
CA VAL A 41 -0.88 11.02 -7.59
C VAL A 41 -1.33 10.44 -8.94
N ASP A 42 -0.88 10.99 -10.07
CA ASP A 42 -1.29 10.54 -11.41
C ASP A 42 -0.90 9.08 -11.69
N ASN A 43 0.19 8.60 -11.07
CA ASN A 43 0.66 7.23 -11.20
C ASN A 43 -0.31 6.20 -10.59
N TRP A 44 -1.26 6.61 -9.74
CA TRP A 44 -2.22 5.70 -9.11
C TRP A 44 -3.36 5.28 -10.03
N CYS A 45 -3.62 6.03 -11.10
CA CYS A 45 -4.67 5.69 -12.05
C CYS A 45 -4.41 4.34 -12.72
N ASP A 46 -3.17 4.09 -13.13
CA ASP A 46 -2.77 2.83 -13.77
C ASP A 46 -2.85 1.64 -12.81
N ASP A 47 -2.40 1.82 -11.57
CA ASP A 47 -2.51 0.80 -10.52
C ASP A 47 -3.97 0.42 -10.24
N HIS A 48 -4.84 1.43 -10.09
CA HIS A 48 -6.26 1.22 -9.88
C HIS A 48 -6.93 0.49 -11.06
N ASP A 49 -6.56 0.82 -12.30
CA ASP A 49 -7.10 0.17 -13.49
C ASP A 49 -6.68 -1.32 -13.56
N GLN A 50 -5.44 -1.64 -13.17
CA GLN A 50 -4.99 -3.04 -13.07
C GLN A 50 -5.76 -3.82 -12.01
N ILE A 51 -5.97 -3.24 -10.82
CA ILE A 51 -6.78 -3.86 -9.76
C ILE A 51 -8.20 -4.12 -10.26
N LEU A 52 -8.83 -3.10 -10.88
CA LEU A 52 -10.19 -3.21 -11.39
C LEU A 52 -10.31 -4.29 -12.47
N LYS A 53 -9.38 -4.32 -13.44
CA LYS A 53 -9.34 -5.35 -14.48
C LYS A 53 -9.23 -6.76 -13.89
N ALA A 54 -8.39 -6.96 -12.88
CA ALA A 54 -8.25 -8.26 -12.22
C ALA A 54 -9.53 -8.67 -11.48
N LEU A 55 -10.18 -7.74 -10.78
CA LEU A 55 -11.46 -7.98 -10.11
C LEU A 55 -12.59 -8.31 -11.10
N ILE A 56 -12.69 -7.60 -12.23
CA ILE A 56 -13.68 -7.86 -13.29
C ILE A 56 -13.51 -9.27 -13.87
N ARG A 57 -12.25 -9.68 -14.08
CA ARG A 57 -11.91 -11.03 -14.55
C ARG A 57 -12.14 -12.13 -13.51
N LYS A 58 -12.46 -11.75 -12.27
CA LYS A 58 -12.58 -12.66 -11.11
C LYS A 58 -11.32 -13.50 -10.91
N ASP A 59 -10.16 -12.91 -11.16
CA ASP A 59 -8.86 -13.56 -10.92
C ASP A 59 -8.34 -13.16 -9.54
N PRO A 60 -8.46 -14.03 -8.51
CA PRO A 60 -8.06 -13.70 -7.16
C PRO A 60 -6.53 -13.52 -7.01
N HIS A 61 -5.73 -14.24 -7.80
CA HIS A 61 -4.27 -14.14 -7.74
C HIS A 61 -3.80 -12.83 -8.36
N ALA A 62 -4.30 -12.48 -9.54
CA ALA A 62 -3.98 -11.21 -10.18
C ALA A 62 -4.48 -10.02 -9.34
N ALA A 63 -5.67 -10.10 -8.74
CA ALA A 63 -6.19 -9.02 -7.91
C ALA A 63 -5.33 -8.79 -6.66
N LYS A 64 -4.88 -9.88 -6.02
CA LYS A 64 -3.96 -9.80 -4.88
C LYS A 64 -2.61 -9.20 -5.28
N LEU A 65 -2.04 -9.63 -6.41
CA LEU A 65 -0.76 -9.12 -6.91
C LEU A 65 -0.84 -7.64 -7.28
N ALA A 66 -1.89 -7.22 -8.01
CA ALA A 66 -2.09 -5.83 -8.39
C ALA A 66 -2.27 -4.92 -7.16
N MET A 67 -3.03 -5.37 -6.16
CA MET A 67 -3.18 -4.62 -4.90
C MET A 67 -1.86 -4.53 -4.14
N TRP A 68 -1.07 -5.61 -4.08
CA TRP A 68 0.24 -5.59 -3.45
C TRP A 68 1.18 -4.59 -4.15
N GLN A 69 1.21 -4.60 -5.48
CA GLN A 69 2.03 -3.67 -6.26
C GLN A 69 1.62 -2.21 -6.02
N HIS A 70 0.30 -1.93 -5.99
CA HIS A 70 -0.21 -0.60 -5.66
C HIS A 70 0.25 -0.11 -4.28
N LEU A 71 0.24 -0.98 -3.27
CA LEU A 71 0.73 -0.66 -1.94
C LEU A 71 2.25 -0.38 -1.94
N GLU A 72 3.02 -1.16 -2.69
CA GLU A 72 4.48 -0.94 -2.81
C GLU A 72 4.79 0.38 -3.51
N ASN A 73 4.10 0.68 -4.62
CA ASN A 73 4.25 1.96 -5.34
C ASN A 73 3.88 3.15 -4.44
N THR A 74 2.77 3.03 -3.70
CA THR A 74 2.34 4.05 -2.73
C THR A 74 3.38 4.24 -1.63
N LYS A 75 3.93 3.15 -1.09
CA LYS A 75 4.99 3.21 -0.08
C LYS A 75 6.20 3.97 -0.62
N GLN A 76 6.74 3.57 -1.77
CA GLN A 76 7.93 4.19 -2.37
C GLN A 76 7.70 5.69 -2.63
N MET A 77 6.52 6.05 -3.16
CA MET A 77 6.16 7.44 -3.34
C MET A 77 6.20 8.22 -2.03
N LEU A 78 5.55 7.72 -0.97
CA LEU A 78 5.54 8.39 0.33
C LEU A 78 6.94 8.55 0.92
N PHE A 79 7.85 7.57 0.74
CA PHE A 79 9.24 7.69 1.17
C PHE A 79 10.02 8.76 0.38
N ASN A 80 9.79 8.84 -0.93
CA ASN A 80 10.45 9.84 -1.78
C ASN A 80 9.97 11.26 -1.47
N GLU A 81 8.67 11.45 -1.24
CA GLU A 81 8.11 12.77 -0.90
C GLU A 81 8.50 13.26 0.50
N THR A 82 8.95 12.35 1.38
CA THR A 82 9.40 12.68 2.75
C THR A 82 10.90 12.75 2.92
N SER A 83 11.69 12.38 1.90
CA SER A 83 13.15 12.28 2.07
C SER A 83 13.85 13.62 2.24
N ASP A 84 13.23 14.73 1.83
CA ASP A 84 13.85 16.07 1.88
C ASP A 84 13.52 16.84 3.17
N ASP A 85 12.40 16.53 3.84
CA ASP A 85 11.95 17.24 5.05
C ASP A 85 12.50 16.66 6.37
N PHE A 86 13.06 15.44 6.34
CA PHE A 86 13.67 14.82 7.51
C PHE A 86 15.18 14.82 7.39
N GLU A 87 15.83 15.78 8.04
CA GLU A 87 17.29 15.89 8.23
C GLU A 87 17.93 14.68 8.97
N PHE A 88 17.18 13.61 9.22
CA PHE A 88 17.62 12.43 9.96
C PHE A 88 17.30 11.15 9.18
N ASN A 89 18.31 10.66 8.45
CA ASN A 89 18.31 9.40 7.67
C ASN A 89 18.10 8.11 8.50
N ALA A 90 17.65 8.17 9.76
CA ALA A 90 17.57 6.98 10.61
C ALA A 90 16.44 6.02 10.21
N ASP A 91 15.30 6.53 9.75
CA ASP A 91 14.12 5.69 9.49
C ASP A 91 14.13 5.08 8.08
N ARG A 92 15.00 5.57 7.18
CA ARG A 92 15.12 5.08 5.80
C ARG A 92 15.47 3.59 5.72
N TYR A 93 16.19 3.09 6.73
CA TYR A 93 16.63 1.69 6.78
C TYR A 93 15.73 0.78 7.62
N LEU A 94 14.79 1.33 8.42
CA LEU A 94 13.97 0.53 9.33
C LEU A 94 13.00 -0.40 8.59
N PHE A 95 12.60 -0.04 7.37
CA PHE A 95 11.65 -0.79 6.54
C PHE A 95 12.22 -1.20 5.18
N ALA A 96 13.54 -1.07 4.99
CA ALA A 96 14.19 -1.46 3.73
C ALA A 96 14.27 -2.98 3.57
N ASP A 97 14.34 -3.71 4.68
CA ASP A 97 14.50 -5.16 4.67
C ASP A 97 13.13 -5.87 4.69
N ASN A 98 12.95 -6.83 3.78
CA ASN A 98 11.81 -7.74 3.81
C ASN A 98 11.98 -8.69 5.02
N PRO A 99 11.11 -8.68 6.05
CA PRO A 99 11.29 -9.55 7.21
C PRO A 99 11.18 -11.05 6.90
N VAL A 100 10.76 -11.42 5.67
CA VAL A 100 10.42 -12.78 5.26
C VAL A 100 11.55 -13.49 4.48
N VAL A 101 12.74 -12.90 4.33
CA VAL A 101 13.84 -13.49 3.51
C VAL A 101 14.21 -14.92 3.93
N HIS A 102 13.99 -15.27 5.20
CA HIS A 102 14.32 -16.59 5.74
C HIS A 102 13.37 -17.72 5.30
N LEU A 103 12.17 -17.43 4.76
CA LEU A 103 11.24 -18.48 4.31
C LEU A 103 11.64 -19.09 2.96
N ASP A 104 12.27 -18.30 2.08
CA ASP A 104 12.75 -18.80 0.78
C ASP A 104 13.98 -19.71 0.94
N THR A 105 14.80 -19.47 1.96
CA THR A 105 15.95 -20.32 2.28
C THR A 105 15.51 -21.68 2.83
N ALA A 106 14.43 -21.71 3.63
CA ALA A 106 13.90 -22.97 4.15
C ALA A 106 13.26 -23.84 3.05
N SER A 107 12.63 -23.22 2.04
CA SER A 107 12.04 -23.94 0.91
C SER A 107 13.08 -24.49 -0.08
N SER A 108 14.26 -23.89 -0.17
CA SER A 108 15.34 -24.34 -1.06
C SER A 108 16.22 -25.41 -0.44
N LEU A 109 16.32 -25.48 0.89
CA LEU A 109 17.01 -26.53 1.64
C LEU A 109 16.18 -27.81 1.85
N ALA A 110 14.87 -27.75 1.58
CA ALA A 110 13.94 -28.87 1.71
C ALA A 110 13.72 -29.65 0.39
N LYS A 111 14.54 -29.39 -0.64
CA LYS A 111 14.64 -30.18 -1.88
C LYS A 111 16.00 -30.85 -1.95
#